data_AF-A0A8J4R8E2-F1
#
_entry.id   AF-A0A8J4R8E2-F1
#
_cell.length_a   1.000
_cell.length_b   1.000
_cell.length_c   1.000
_cell.angle_alpha   90.00
_cell.angle_beta   90.00
_cell.angle_gamma   90.00
#
_symmetry.space_group_name_H-M   'P 1'
#
loop_
_entity.id
_entity.type
_entity.pdbx_description
1 polymer ?
#
loop_
_entity_poly.entity_id
_entity_poly.type
_entity_poly.pdbx_seq_one_letter_code
_entity_poly.pdbx_strand_id
1 'polypeptide(L)'
;MGLGSSRMESGSPLDPDSNYTSIRVDDSDEEISDRLVCPICFTNAKDLAFGCGHLTCQDCGARLSDCPICRQPIEIRIRVFIE
;
A
#
# COMPACT_ATOMS: atom_id res chain seq x y z
N MET A 1 -41.70 40.47 6.33
CA MET A 1 -40.85 39.85 5.29
C MET A 1 -39.57 39.38 5.94
N GLY A 2 -39.22 38.11 5.78
CA GLY A 2 -38.00 37.49 6.30
C GLY A 2 -38.19 35.98 6.40
N LEU A 3 -37.95 35.27 5.30
CA LEU A 3 -38.11 33.83 5.15
C LEU A 3 -36.81 33.09 5.50
N GLY A 4 -36.96 31.88 6.04
CA GLY A 4 -36.07 30.75 5.82
C GLY A 4 -35.40 30.18 7.06
N SER A 5 -35.14 28.88 7.19
CA SER A 5 -35.57 27.69 6.47
C SER A 5 -35.07 26.47 7.27
N SER A 6 -35.97 25.52 7.51
CA SER A 6 -35.77 24.06 7.63
C SER A 6 -34.54 23.45 8.34
N ARG A 7 -34.86 22.75 9.43
CA ARG A 7 -34.22 21.56 10.03
C ARG A 7 -33.87 20.50 9.00
N MET A 8 -32.67 19.91 9.10
CA MET A 8 -32.41 18.54 8.67
C MET A 8 -31.32 17.90 9.55
N GLU A 9 -31.77 17.01 10.44
CA GLU A 9 -30.96 15.89 10.87
C GLU A 9 -31.20 14.77 9.87
N SER A 10 -30.15 14.26 9.25
CA SER A 10 -30.24 13.07 8.40
C SER A 10 -29.02 12.20 8.61
N GLY A 11 -29.06 11.41 9.68
CA GLY A 11 -28.35 10.13 9.69
C GLY A 11 -28.98 9.23 8.64
N SER A 12 -28.18 8.74 7.70
CA SER A 12 -28.62 7.83 6.66
C SER A 12 -28.95 6.45 7.26
N PRO A 13 -30.04 5.78 6.84
CA PRO A 13 -30.36 4.41 7.26
C PRO A 13 -29.29 3.42 6.82
N LEU A 14 -29.05 2.38 7.62
CA LEU A 14 -28.19 1.25 7.26
C LEU A 14 -28.93 0.38 6.24
N ASP A 15 -28.57 0.46 4.96
CA ASP A 15 -29.02 -0.48 3.92
C ASP A 15 -28.24 -1.81 4.03
N PRO A 16 -28.90 -2.96 4.25
CA PRO A 16 -28.23 -4.25 4.46
C PRO A 16 -27.84 -5.01 3.17
N ASP A 17 -27.95 -4.41 1.98
CA ASP A 17 -27.73 -5.12 0.69
C ASP A 17 -26.83 -4.37 -0.31
N SER A 18 -25.84 -3.59 0.15
CA SER A 18 -24.90 -2.94 -0.76
C SER A 18 -23.74 -3.85 -1.16
N ASN A 19 -24.00 -4.81 -2.05
CA ASN A 19 -22.95 -5.48 -2.82
C ASN A 19 -22.77 -4.81 -4.19
N TYR A 20 -22.24 -3.59 -4.17
CA TYR A 20 -21.36 -3.09 -5.23
C TYR A 20 -20.64 -1.89 -4.65
N THR A 21 -19.62 -2.16 -3.84
CA THR A 21 -18.55 -1.19 -3.63
C THR A 21 -18.14 -0.73 -5.02
N SER A 22 -18.47 0.51 -5.36
CA SER A 22 -17.89 1.16 -6.53
C SER A 22 -16.42 1.36 -6.22
N ILE A 23 -15.63 0.30 -6.43
CA ILE A 23 -14.18 0.37 -6.48
C ILE A 23 -13.93 1.31 -7.65
N ARG A 24 -13.66 2.59 -7.34
CA ARG A 24 -13.05 3.48 -8.31
C ARG A 24 -11.62 2.95 -8.44
N VAL A 25 -11.42 2.02 -9.36
CA VAL A 25 -10.08 1.64 -9.81
C VAL A 25 -9.61 2.86 -10.59
N ASP A 26 -9.07 3.83 -9.87
CA ASP A 26 -8.26 4.88 -10.48
C ASP A 26 -6.98 4.16 -10.89
N ASP A 27 -6.97 3.65 -12.12
CA ASP A 27 -5.83 3.03 -12.79
C ASP A 27 -4.85 4.14 -13.16
N SER A 28 -4.30 4.78 -12.13
CA SER A 28 -3.23 5.74 -12.27
C SER A 28 -1.93 4.97 -12.17
N ASP A 29 -1.15 4.93 -13.25
CA ASP A 29 0.18 4.29 -13.36
C ASP A 29 1.11 4.58 -12.16
N GLU A 30 0.86 5.66 -11.42
CA GLU A 30 1.57 6.07 -10.22
C GLU A 30 1.48 5.04 -9.07
N GLU A 31 0.30 4.44 -8.83
CA GLU A 31 0.13 3.42 -7.78
C GLU A 31 0.93 2.14 -8.08
N ILE A 32 1.11 1.81 -9.37
CA ILE A 32 1.92 0.66 -9.80
C ILE A 32 3.41 0.98 -9.58
N SER A 33 3.84 2.20 -9.92
CA SER A 33 5.20 2.67 -9.71
C SER A 33 5.60 2.61 -8.23
N ASP A 34 4.75 3.09 -7.33
CA ASP A 34 5.01 3.10 -5.88
C ASP A 34 5.16 1.68 -5.30
N ARG A 35 4.45 0.69 -5.89
CA ARG A 35 4.58 -0.71 -5.50
C ARG A 35 5.92 -1.32 -5.92
N LEU A 36 6.68 -0.69 -6.80
CA LEU A 36 8.00 -1.14 -7.23
C LEU A 36 9.16 -0.42 -6.50
N VAL A 37 8.88 0.62 -5.72
CA VAL A 37 9.90 1.39 -4.99
C VAL A 37 10.13 0.83 -3.59
N CYS A 38 11.40 0.78 -3.16
CA CYS A 38 11.79 0.27 -1.85
C CYS A 38 11.07 1.00 -0.71
N PRO A 39 10.42 0.29 0.22
CA PRO A 39 9.61 0.89 1.28
C PRO A 39 10.43 1.54 2.41
N ILE A 40 11.76 1.55 2.29
CA ILE A 40 12.67 2.10 3.29
C ILE A 40 13.21 3.45 2.81
N CYS A 41 13.75 3.49 1.59
CA CYS A 41 14.36 4.70 1.05
C CYS A 41 13.44 5.48 0.12
N PHE A 42 12.31 4.90 -0.33
CA PHE A 42 11.38 5.52 -1.28
C PHE A 42 12.07 6.11 -2.53
N THR A 43 13.20 5.51 -2.93
CA THR A 43 14.07 6.02 -4.00
C THR A 43 14.40 4.91 -4.99
N ASN A 44 15.03 3.84 -4.51
CA ASN A 44 15.50 2.74 -5.35
C ASN A 44 14.40 1.71 -5.58
N ALA A 45 14.42 1.03 -6.74
CA ALA A 45 13.53 -0.08 -7.02
C ALA A 45 13.75 -1.27 -6.07
N LYS A 46 12.71 -2.09 -5.90
CA LYS A 46 12.77 -3.37 -5.18
C LYS A 46 13.49 -4.40 -6.06
N ASP A 47 14.74 -4.71 -5.72
CA ASP A 47 15.59 -5.66 -6.45
C ASP A 47 16.21 -6.74 -5.52
N LEU A 48 15.76 -6.80 -4.26
CA LEU A 48 16.21 -7.79 -3.28
C LEU A 48 15.02 -8.38 -2.50
N ALA A 49 14.85 -9.69 -2.57
CA ALA A 49 13.93 -10.46 -1.75
C ALA A 49 14.67 -11.14 -0.57
N PHE A 50 14.02 -11.19 0.59
CA PHE A 50 14.48 -11.99 1.73
C PHE A 50 13.90 -13.41 1.67
N GLY A 51 14.48 -14.35 2.43
CA GLY A 51 13.97 -15.73 2.54
C GLY A 51 12.50 -15.84 2.98
N CYS A 52 11.97 -14.81 3.66
CA CYS A 52 10.56 -14.72 4.02
C CYS A 52 9.66 -14.17 2.90
N GLY A 53 10.19 -13.85 1.72
CA GLY A 53 9.45 -13.37 0.55
C GLY A 53 9.24 -11.85 0.43
N HIS A 54 9.61 -11.07 1.44
CA HIS A 54 9.46 -9.61 1.43
C HIS A 54 10.61 -8.91 0.69
N LEU A 55 10.32 -7.77 0.06
CA LEU A 55 11.25 -7.09 -0.87
C LEU A 55 11.70 -5.70 -0.39
N THR A 56 12.95 -5.37 -0.71
CA THR A 56 13.60 -4.05 -0.53
C THR A 56 14.55 -3.77 -1.70
N CYS A 57 15.17 -2.58 -1.75
CA CYS A 57 16.35 -2.40 -2.60
C CYS A 57 17.59 -3.03 -1.96
N GLN A 58 18.59 -3.33 -2.78
CA GLN A 58 19.85 -3.94 -2.37
C GLN A 58 20.58 -3.12 -1.29
N ASP A 59 20.66 -1.80 -1.47
CA ASP A 59 21.38 -0.92 -0.54
C ASP A 59 20.77 -0.92 0.86
N CYS A 60 19.44 -0.94 0.94
CA CYS A 60 18.75 -1.01 2.22
C CYS A 60 18.82 -2.43 2.79
N GLY A 61 18.51 -3.45 2.00
CA GLY A 61 18.46 -4.85 2.45
C GLY A 61 19.80 -5.43 2.88
N ALA A 62 20.93 -4.87 2.40
CA ALA A 62 22.27 -5.27 2.83
C ALA A 62 22.56 -4.92 4.30
N ARG A 63 21.89 -3.91 4.86
CA ARG A 63 22.13 -3.41 6.23
C ARG A 63 21.18 -4.00 7.28
N LEU A 64 20.19 -4.81 6.87
CA LEU A 64 19.16 -5.34 7.74
C LEU A 64 19.53 -6.73 8.26
N SER A 65 19.33 -6.97 9.55
CA SER A 65 19.38 -8.30 10.18
C SER A 65 18.04 -9.01 10.15
N ASP A 66 16.95 -8.25 10.25
CA ASP A 66 15.57 -8.73 10.35
C ASP A 66 14.72 -8.08 9.27
N CYS A 67 13.73 -8.82 8.77
CA CYS A 67 12.82 -8.31 7.77
C CYS A 67 12.01 -7.13 8.35
N PRO A 68 12.00 -5.95 7.71
CA PRO A 68 11.31 -4.78 8.22
C PRO A 68 9.78 -4.92 8.16
N ILE A 69 9.27 -5.92 7.45
CA ILE A 69 7.83 -6.15 7.25
C ILE A 69 7.30 -7.23 8.20
N CYS A 70 7.92 -8.42 8.25
CA CYS A 70 7.46 -9.53 9.10
C CYS A 70 8.34 -9.83 10.32
N ARG A 71 9.44 -9.09 10.49
CA ARG A 71 10.39 -9.23 11.62
C ARG A 71 11.09 -10.58 11.74
N GLN A 72 11.03 -11.43 10.72
CA GLN A 72 11.80 -12.67 10.68
C GLN A 72 13.30 -12.38 10.44
N PRO A 73 14.22 -13.15 11.04
CA PRO A 73 15.64 -13.06 10.75
C PRO A 73 15.93 -13.28 9.25
N ILE A 74 16.84 -12.49 8.69
CA ILE A 74 17.20 -12.57 7.27
C ILE A 74 18.40 -13.52 7.09
N GLU A 75 18.09 -14.78 6.82
CA GLU A 75 19.09 -15.81 6.50
C GLU A 75 19.44 -15.85 5.02
N ILE A 76 18.48 -15.52 4.15
CA ILE A 76 18.60 -15.62 2.69
C ILE A 76 18.29 -14.27 2.05
N ARG A 77 19.11 -13.88 1.06
CA ARG A 77 18.94 -12.67 0.24
C ARG A 77 19.06 -13.06 -1.24
N ILE A 78 18.04 -12.75 -2.02
CA ILE A 78 17.90 -13.14 -3.43
C ILE A 78 17.78 -11.87 -4.26
N ARG A 79 18.66 -11.69 -5.25
CA ARG A 79 18.48 -10.63 -6.26
C ARG A 79 17.34 -11.00 -7.18
N VAL A 80 16.39 -10.09 -7.34
CA VAL A 80 15.23 -10.28 -8.23
C VAL A 80 15.34 -9.34 -9.42
N PHE A 81 14.89 -9.81 -10.58
CA PHE A 81 14.74 -9.01 -11.79
C PHE A 81 13.25 -8.93 -12.07
N ILE A 82 12.71 -7.72 -12.00
CA ILE A 82 11.29 -7.45 -12.24
C ILE A 82 11.22 -6.85 -13.64
N GLU A 83 10.61 -7.57 -14.58
CA GLU A 83 10.30 -7.12 -15.93
C GLU A 83 8.93 -6.43 -15.97
#